data_AF-A0A931WDR8-F1
#
_entry.id   AF-A0A931WDR8-F1
#
_cell.length_a   1.000
_cell.length_b   1.000
_cell.length_c   1.000
_cell.angle_alpha   90.00
_cell.angle_beta   90.00
_cell.angle_gamma   90.00
#
_symmetry.space_group_name_H-M   'P 1'
#
loop_
_entity.id
_entity.type
_entity.pdbx_description
1 polymer ?
#
loop_
_entity_poly.entity_id
_entity_poly.type
_entity_poly.pdbx_seq_one_letter_code
_entity_poly.pdbx_strand_id
1 'polypeptide(L)'
;MSKNLKWLLVGFAVFSLIGFLDASYLTVQHYKNGILPCLLFTGCDKVTSSSYAKVAGMPVSFLGAGYYFIVLVSTILYFDTGNKKVLSILKNLPIAGFIATLWFLFLQFFIIKAICFYCIVSAVTSIALFILAILIRKTGQVALND
;
A
#
# COMPACT_ATOMS: atom_id res chain seq x y z
N MET A 1 19.21 12.54 -13.85
CA MET A 1 18.15 11.57 -13.46
C MET A 1 17.79 10.72 -14.68
N SER A 2 18.10 9.42 -14.68
CA SER A 2 17.85 8.57 -15.86
C SER A 2 16.36 8.52 -16.20
N LYS A 3 16.02 8.46 -17.50
CA LYS A 3 14.61 8.37 -17.97
C LYS A 3 13.85 7.24 -17.26
N ASN A 4 14.52 6.10 -17.08
CA ASN A 4 13.95 4.90 -16.44
C ASN A 4 13.57 5.15 -14.97
N LEU A 5 14.36 5.92 -14.21
CA LEU A 5 14.06 6.22 -12.81
C LEU A 5 12.82 7.10 -12.66
N LYS A 6 12.61 8.07 -13.57
CA LYS A 6 11.40 8.90 -13.57
C LYS A 6 10.14 8.08 -13.81
N TRP A 7 10.14 7.16 -14.77
CA TRP A 7 9.01 6.25 -15.03
C TRP A 7 8.69 5.35 -13.84
N LEU A 8 9.71 4.83 -13.14
CA LEU A 8 9.51 4.03 -11.94
C LEU A 8 8.88 4.84 -10.79
N LEU A 9 9.31 6.08 -10.58
CA LEU A 9 8.72 6.98 -9.57
C LEU A 9 7.28 7.34 -9.89
N VAL A 10 6.97 7.61 -11.17
CA VAL A 10 5.60 7.85 -11.63
C VAL A 10 4.73 6.61 -11.36
N GLY A 11 5.23 5.40 -11.65
CA GLY A 11 4.56 4.16 -11.29
C GLY A 11 4.28 4.08 -9.79
N PHE A 12 5.28 4.39 -8.95
CA PHE A 12 5.13 4.43 -7.49
C PHE A 12 4.01 5.37 -7.03
N ALA A 13 3.98 6.59 -7.57
CA ALA A 13 2.97 7.58 -7.24
C ALA A 13 1.56 7.12 -7.65
N VAL A 14 1.42 6.52 -8.84
CA VAL A 14 0.15 6.00 -9.34
C VAL A 14 -0.37 4.87 -8.45
N PHE A 15 0.46 3.87 -8.13
CA PHE A 15 0.04 2.79 -7.24
C PHE A 15 -0.29 3.27 -5.84
N SER A 16 0.44 4.27 -5.33
CA SER A 16 0.15 4.88 -4.03
C SER A 16 -1.18 5.64 -4.03
N LEU A 17 -1.50 6.36 -5.12
CA LEU A 17 -2.79 7.02 -5.28
C LEU A 17 -3.95 6.03 -5.32
N ILE A 18 -3.78 4.93 -6.06
CA ILE A 18 -4.79 3.87 -6.13
C ILE A 18 -5.02 3.27 -4.74
N GLY A 19 -3.95 2.90 -4.04
CA GLY A 19 -4.03 2.36 -2.68
C GLY A 19 -4.63 3.35 -1.67
N PHE A 20 -4.31 4.65 -1.81
CA PHE A 20 -4.87 5.70 -0.97
C PHE A 20 -6.38 5.89 -1.23
N LEU A 21 -6.81 5.90 -2.48
CA LEU A 21 -8.23 6.01 -2.85
C LEU A 21 -9.02 4.81 -2.33
N ASP A 22 -8.49 3.61 -2.47
CA ASP A 22 -9.09 2.38 -1.95
C ASP A 22 -9.22 2.42 -0.42
N ALA A 23 -8.14 2.75 0.29
CA ALA A 23 -8.13 2.88 1.74
C ALA A 23 -9.07 3.98 2.25
N SER A 24 -9.14 5.11 1.53
CA SER A 24 -10.04 6.22 1.84
C SER A 24 -11.50 5.82 1.65
N TYR A 25 -11.80 5.13 0.54
CA TYR A 25 -13.13 4.61 0.26
C TYR A 25 -13.59 3.66 1.36
N LEU A 26 -12.74 2.71 1.75
CA LEU A 26 -13.03 1.76 2.85
C LEU A 26 -13.25 2.48 4.18
N THR A 27 -12.47 3.53 4.45
CA THR A 27 -12.61 4.35 5.67
C THR A 27 -13.96 5.05 5.71
N VAL A 28 -14.36 5.73 4.63
CA VAL A 28 -15.68 6.38 4.53
C VAL A 28 -16.80 5.36 4.70
N GLN A 29 -16.65 4.19 4.09
CA GLN A 29 -17.65 3.12 4.15
C GLN A 29 -17.80 2.55 5.57
N HIS A 30 -16.67 2.41 6.29
CA HIS A 30 -16.66 1.99 7.69
C HIS A 30 -17.39 3.00 8.59
N TYR A 31 -17.18 4.31 8.39
CA TYR A 31 -17.86 5.35 9.16
C TYR A 31 -19.35 5.51 8.81
N LYS A 32 -19.73 5.22 7.56
CA LYS A 32 -21.13 5.27 7.14
C LYS A 32 -21.94 4.03 7.52
N ASN A 33 -21.33 3.01 8.14
CA ASN A 33 -21.95 1.68 8.37
C ASN A 33 -22.60 1.09 7.11
N GLY A 34 -22.21 1.55 5.93
CA GLY A 34 -22.87 1.09 4.71
C GLY A 34 -22.29 -0.26 4.31
N ILE A 35 -23.17 -1.12 3.80
CA ILE A 35 -22.83 -2.45 3.30
C ILE A 35 -21.80 -2.29 2.18
N LEU A 36 -20.66 -2.97 2.28
CA LEU A 36 -19.66 -2.92 1.22
C LEU A 36 -20.22 -3.68 0.01
N PRO A 37 -20.29 -3.07 -1.19
CA PRO A 37 -20.65 -3.82 -2.38
C PRO A 37 -19.54 -4.81 -2.69
N CYS A 38 -19.72 -6.05 -2.23
CA CYS A 38 -18.85 -7.17 -2.53
C CYS A 38 -18.98 -7.53 -4.02
N LEU A 39 -18.24 -6.84 -4.91
CA LEU A 39 -18.40 -7.01 -6.36
C LEU A 39 -18.02 -8.42 -6.84
N LEU A 40 -17.02 -9.07 -6.24
CA LEU A 40 -16.42 -10.31 -6.76
C LEU A 40 -16.29 -11.45 -5.74
N PHE A 41 -16.24 -11.16 -4.43
CA PHE A 41 -16.06 -12.17 -3.38
C PHE A 41 -17.07 -11.97 -2.25
N THR A 42 -17.76 -13.04 -1.86
CA THR A 42 -18.69 -13.06 -0.73
C THR A 42 -17.90 -13.17 0.58
N GLY A 43 -17.85 -12.08 1.36
CA GLY A 43 -17.15 -12.10 2.65
C GLY A 43 -16.47 -10.82 3.12
N CYS A 44 -16.50 -9.71 2.35
CA CYS A 44 -15.94 -8.45 2.88
C CYS A 44 -16.59 -8.05 4.19
N ASP A 45 -17.90 -8.20 4.36
CA ASP A 45 -18.57 -7.87 5.63
C ASP A 45 -17.99 -8.66 6.81
N LYS A 46 -17.72 -9.96 6.63
CA LYS A 46 -17.08 -10.80 7.65
C LYS A 46 -15.67 -10.30 8.00
N VAL A 47 -14.91 -9.86 7.00
CA VAL A 47 -13.56 -9.32 7.20
C VAL A 47 -13.63 -7.98 7.92
N THR A 48 -14.48 -7.04 7.47
CA THR A 48 -14.59 -5.67 8.00
C THR A 48 -15.26 -5.59 9.37
N SER A 49 -16.14 -6.55 9.70
CA SER A 49 -16.74 -6.66 11.03
C SER A 49 -15.90 -7.49 12.00
N SER A 50 -14.82 -8.13 11.55
CA SER A 50 -13.94 -8.90 12.43
C SER A 50 -13.14 -7.99 13.37
N SER A 51 -12.72 -8.52 14.52
CA SER A 51 -11.81 -7.81 15.42
C SER A 51 -10.47 -7.46 14.76
N TYR A 52 -10.10 -8.13 13.67
CA TYR A 52 -8.85 -7.89 12.95
C TYR A 52 -8.92 -6.71 11.98
N ALA A 53 -10.13 -6.25 11.62
CA ALA A 53 -10.30 -5.03 10.84
C ALA A 53 -9.98 -3.77 11.66
N LYS A 54 -9.85 -3.89 12.98
CA LYS A 54 -9.45 -2.82 13.89
C LYS A 54 -8.15 -3.21 14.59
N VAL A 55 -7.10 -2.43 14.40
CA VAL A 55 -5.83 -2.58 15.13
C VAL A 55 -5.75 -1.43 16.13
N ALA A 56 -5.62 -1.76 17.42
CA ALA A 56 -5.62 -0.79 18.52
C ALA A 56 -6.85 0.16 18.53
N GLY A 57 -8.02 -0.35 18.11
CA GLY A 57 -9.26 0.45 18.02
C GLY A 57 -9.38 1.29 16.75
N MET A 58 -8.34 1.38 15.91
CA MET A 58 -8.38 2.09 14.63
C MET A 58 -8.58 1.13 13.46
N PRO A 59 -9.40 1.50 12.45
CA PRO A 59 -9.59 0.65 11.28
C PRO A 59 -8.27 0.50 10.51
N VAL A 60 -7.95 -0.72 10.10
CA VAL A 60 -6.75 -1.04 9.31
C VAL A 60 -6.65 -0.19 8.05
N SER A 61 -7.79 0.19 7.46
CA SER A 61 -7.88 1.11 6.33
C SER A 61 -7.22 2.46 6.61
N PHE A 62 -7.30 2.96 7.84
CA PHE A 62 -6.67 4.22 8.23
C PHE A 62 -5.15 4.11 8.27
N LEU A 63 -4.63 2.98 8.80
CA LEU A 63 -3.20 2.69 8.78
C LEU A 63 -2.69 2.52 7.35
N GLY A 64 -3.45 1.85 6.48
CA GLY A 64 -3.15 1.72 5.06
C GLY A 64 -3.12 3.09 4.35
N ALA A 65 -4.11 3.95 4.59
CA ALA A 65 -4.14 5.30 4.04
C ALA A 65 -2.91 6.12 4.47
N GLY A 66 -2.54 6.05 5.76
CA GLY A 66 -1.33 6.69 6.27
C GLY A 66 -0.07 6.18 5.59
N TYR A 67 0.05 4.86 5.40
CA TYR A 67 1.17 4.25 4.69
C TYR A 67 1.28 4.77 3.24
N TYR A 68 0.19 4.73 2.46
CA TYR A 68 0.19 5.23 1.08
C TYR A 68 0.46 6.74 1.01
N PHE A 69 0.01 7.51 2.01
CA PHE A 69 0.31 8.93 2.10
C PHE A 69 1.80 9.18 2.31
N ILE A 70 2.44 8.47 3.25
CA ILE A 70 3.88 8.61 3.51
C ILE A 70 4.70 8.20 2.27
N VAL A 71 4.29 7.14 1.58
CA VAL A 71 4.93 6.71 0.32
C VAL A 71 4.85 7.81 -0.74
N LEU A 72 3.67 8.40 -0.92
CA LEU A 72 3.44 9.47 -1.90
C LEU A 72 4.28 10.71 -1.58
N VAL A 73 4.26 11.17 -0.32
CA VAL A 73 5.05 12.31 0.15
C VAL A 73 6.55 12.05 -0.04
N SER A 74 7.03 10.85 0.30
CA SER A 74 8.44 10.47 0.11
C SER A 74 8.83 10.47 -1.37
N THR A 75 7.92 10.06 -2.26
CA THR A 75 8.15 10.06 -3.72
C THR A 75 8.30 11.48 -4.25
N ILE A 76 7.45 12.41 -3.81
CA ILE A 76 7.51 13.83 -4.19
C ILE A 76 8.78 14.48 -3.67
N LEU A 77 9.12 14.28 -2.39
CA LEU A 77 10.36 14.78 -1.78
C LEU A 77 11.61 14.28 -2.51
N TYR A 78 11.61 13.03 -2.97
CA TYR A 78 12.72 12.53 -3.78
C TYR A 78 12.80 13.20 -5.15
N PHE A 79 11.65 13.50 -5.76
CA PHE A 79 11.60 14.17 -7.06
C PHE A 79 12.16 15.60 -7.00
N ASP A 80 11.88 16.31 -5.91
CA ASP A 80 12.30 17.70 -5.70
C ASP A 80 13.75 17.82 -5.19
N THR A 81 14.12 17.04 -4.16
CA THR A 81 15.43 17.18 -3.50
C THR A 81 16.51 16.21 -4.04
N GLY A 82 16.13 15.11 -4.70
CA GLY A 82 17.08 14.09 -5.19
C GLY A 82 17.89 13.39 -4.09
N ASN A 83 17.49 13.51 -2.82
CA ASN A 83 18.34 13.21 -1.68
C ASN A 83 18.45 11.68 -1.44
N LYS A 84 19.69 11.19 -1.21
CA LYS A 84 19.98 9.76 -0.98
C LYS A 84 19.26 9.20 0.26
N LYS A 85 19.00 10.04 1.28
CA LYS A 85 18.25 9.64 2.48
C LYS A 85 16.80 9.25 2.15
N VAL A 86 16.13 10.03 1.32
CA VAL A 86 14.73 9.78 0.90
C VAL A 86 14.64 8.49 0.08
N LEU A 87 15.65 8.24 -0.77
CA LEU A 87 15.75 6.99 -1.52
C LEU A 87 15.90 5.76 -0.60
N SER A 88 16.58 5.90 0.54
CA SER A 88 16.69 4.83 1.55
C SER A 88 15.34 4.55 2.24
N ILE A 89 14.60 5.61 2.56
CA ILE A 89 13.26 5.52 3.15
C ILE A 89 12.30 4.81 2.18
N LEU A 90 12.29 5.21 0.89
CA LEU A 90 11.49 4.59 -0.17
C LEU A 90 11.82 3.10 -0.39
N LYS A 91 13.05 2.66 -0.09
CA LYS A 91 13.44 1.25 -0.16
C LYS A 91 12.94 0.43 1.03
N ASN A 92 12.93 1.03 2.22
CA ASN A 92 12.61 0.32 3.45
C ASN A 92 11.11 0.31 3.76
N LEU A 93 10.36 1.37 3.41
CA LEU A 93 8.92 1.44 3.66
C LEU A 93 8.13 0.26 3.08
N PRO A 94 8.35 -0.15 1.81
CA PRO A 94 7.61 -1.25 1.18
C PRO A 94 7.83 -2.60 1.82
N ILE A 95 8.95 -2.79 2.54
CA ILE A 95 9.20 -4.02 3.29
C ILE A 95 8.16 -4.15 4.41
N ALA A 96 7.86 -3.07 5.13
CA ALA A 96 6.85 -3.08 6.18
C ALA A 96 5.45 -3.34 5.61
N GLY A 97 5.11 -2.70 4.48
CA GLY A 97 3.84 -2.93 3.78
C GLY A 97 3.67 -4.37 3.28
N PHE A 98 4.76 -4.99 2.81
CA PHE A 98 4.76 -6.39 2.38
C PHE A 98 4.56 -7.36 3.54
N ILE A 99 5.24 -7.15 4.67
CA ILE A 99 5.05 -7.96 5.89
C ILE A 99 3.61 -7.83 6.40
N ALA A 100 3.07 -6.61 6.45
CA ALA A 100 1.68 -6.37 6.85
C ALA A 100 0.70 -7.10 5.90
N THR A 101 0.95 -7.06 4.59
CA THR A 101 0.13 -7.77 3.60
C THR A 101 0.11 -9.28 3.84
N LEU A 102 1.28 -9.89 4.06
CA LEU A 102 1.40 -11.31 4.40
C LEU A 102 0.60 -11.67 5.66
N TRP A 103 0.69 -10.83 6.69
CA TRP A 103 -0.07 -10.99 7.92
C TRP A 103 -1.59 -10.94 7.66
N PHE A 104 -2.07 -9.96 6.90
CA PHE A 104 -3.49 -9.83 6.59
C PHE A 104 -4.02 -10.97 5.70
N LEU A 105 -3.23 -11.44 4.74
CA LEU A 105 -3.58 -12.62 3.94
C LEU A 105 -3.66 -13.86 4.83
N PHE A 106 -2.72 -14.05 5.74
CA PHE A 106 -2.76 -15.15 6.69
C PHE A 106 -4.04 -15.14 7.53
N LEU A 107 -4.43 -13.96 8.05
CA LEU A 107 -5.68 -13.79 8.80
C LEU A 107 -6.92 -14.12 7.96
N GLN A 108 -6.98 -13.70 6.69
CA GLN A 108 -8.11 -13.95 5.80
C GLN A 108 -8.31 -15.44 5.49
N PHE A 109 -7.23 -16.15 5.17
CA PHE A 109 -7.29 -17.57 4.78
C PHE A 109 -7.44 -18.51 5.98
N PHE A 110 -6.68 -18.30 7.05
CA PHE A 110 -6.64 -19.24 8.18
C PHE A 110 -7.66 -18.93 9.27
N ILE A 111 -7.83 -17.65 9.63
CA ILE A 111 -8.68 -17.27 10.76
C ILE A 111 -10.11 -16.95 10.32
N ILE A 112 -10.27 -15.97 9.44
CA ILE A 112 -11.59 -15.46 9.05
C ILE A 112 -12.28 -16.41 8.05
N LYS A 113 -11.47 -17.13 7.24
CA LYS A 113 -11.92 -18.00 6.14
C LYS A 113 -12.86 -17.25 5.18
N ALA A 114 -12.56 -15.98 4.93
CA ALA A 114 -13.31 -15.11 4.04
C ALA A 114 -12.33 -14.21 3.27
N ILE A 115 -12.64 -13.97 2.00
CA ILE A 115 -11.81 -13.15 1.12
C ILE A 115 -12.52 -11.82 0.91
N CYS A 116 -11.78 -10.72 1.06
CA CYS A 116 -12.28 -9.41 0.71
C CYS A 116 -11.55 -8.86 -0.51
N PHE A 117 -12.31 -8.46 -1.53
CA PHE A 117 -11.77 -7.93 -2.79
C PHE A 117 -10.89 -6.70 -2.57
N TYR A 118 -11.33 -5.75 -1.73
CA TYR A 118 -10.55 -4.56 -1.39
C TYR A 118 -9.22 -4.91 -0.70
N CYS A 119 -9.22 -5.91 0.18
CA CYS A 119 -7.97 -6.35 0.82
C CYS A 119 -7.01 -7.02 -0.18
N ILE A 120 -7.54 -7.74 -1.18
CA ILE A 120 -6.74 -8.30 -2.28
C ILE A 120 -6.17 -7.16 -3.14
N VAL A 121 -6.97 -6.15 -3.48
CA VAL A 121 -6.51 -4.97 -4.23
C VAL A 121 -5.36 -4.30 -3.49
N SER A 122 -5.52 -4.04 -2.19
CA SER A 122 -4.46 -3.46 -1.35
C SER A 122 -3.22 -4.35 -1.22
N ALA A 123 -3.39 -5.68 -1.21
CA ALA A 123 -2.27 -6.62 -1.25
C ALA A 123 -1.50 -6.52 -2.56
N VAL A 124 -2.21 -6.48 -3.69
CA VAL A 124 -1.60 -6.35 -5.03
C VAL A 124 -0.87 -5.01 -5.17
N THR A 125 -1.47 -3.90 -4.73
CA THR A 125 -0.80 -2.58 -4.76
C THR A 125 0.44 -2.56 -3.88
N SER A 126 0.40 -3.17 -2.68
CA SER A 126 1.57 -3.25 -1.79
C SER A 126 2.69 -4.10 -2.40
N ILE A 127 2.38 -5.23 -3.03
CA ILE A 127 3.36 -6.08 -3.73
C ILE A 127 3.94 -5.33 -4.93
N ALA A 128 3.11 -4.63 -5.71
CA ALA A 128 3.56 -3.83 -6.83
C ALA A 128 4.54 -2.73 -6.38
N LEU A 129 4.22 -2.02 -5.28
CA LEU A 129 5.12 -1.05 -4.66
C LEU A 129 6.42 -1.71 -4.19
N PHE A 130 6.38 -2.91 -3.61
CA PHE A 130 7.59 -3.63 -3.22
C PHE A 130 8.50 -3.95 -4.42
N ILE A 131 7.93 -4.45 -5.52
CA ILE A 131 8.67 -4.75 -6.76
C ILE A 131 9.28 -3.47 -7.34
N LEU A 132 8.49 -2.40 -7.45
CA LEU A 132 8.96 -1.11 -7.95
C LEU A 132 10.10 -0.55 -7.08
N ALA A 133 10.03 -0.74 -5.75
CA ALA A 133 11.07 -0.27 -4.84
C ALA A 133 12.40 -1.01 -5.05
N ILE A 134 12.35 -2.31 -5.33
CA ILE A 134 13.53 -3.09 -5.71
C ILE A 134 14.11 -2.62 -7.04
N LEU A 135 13.27 -2.32 -8.03
CA LEU A 135 13.72 -1.79 -9.32
C LEU A 135 14.37 -0.41 -9.16
N ILE A 136 13.74 0.49 -8.40
CA ILE A 136 14.31 1.80 -8.01
C ILE A 136 15.64 1.60 -7.29
N ARG A 137 15.78 0.56 -6.47
CA ARG A 137 17.04 0.25 -5.79
C ARG A 137 18.17 -0.11 -6.73
N LYS A 138 17.90 -0.91 -7.77
CA LYS A 138 18.86 -1.19 -8.84
C LYS A 138 19.17 0.06 -9.66
N THR A 139 18.17 0.77 -10.18
CA THR A 139 18.37 1.90 -11.10
C THR A 139 18.94 3.15 -10.42
N GLY A 140 18.54 3.41 -9.16
CA GLY A 140 19.03 4.55 -8.38
C GLY A 140 20.45 4.37 -7.84
N GLN A 141 20.96 3.14 -7.71
CA GLN A 141 22.37 2.91 -7.43
C GLN A 141 23.26 3.17 -8.65
N VAL A 142 22.81 2.77 -9.84
CA VAL A 142 23.52 3.02 -11.10
C VAL A 142 23.64 4.53 -11.35
N ALA A 143 22.55 5.29 -11.27
CA ALA A 143 22.56 6.74 -11.52
C ALA A 143 23.28 7.60 -10.46
N LEU A 144 23.79 7.00 -9.36
CA LEU A 144 24.57 7.67 -8.32
C LEU A 144 26.06 7.29 -8.36
N ASN A 145 26.41 6.28 -9.15
CA ASN A 145 27.78 5.82 -9.39
C ASN A 145 28.31 6.26 -10.77
N ASP A 146 27.47 6.90 -11.59
CA ASP A 146 27.82 7.66 -12.79
C ASP A 146 27.93 9.16 -12.43
#